data_AF-A0A1W9UIP0-F1
#
_entry.id   AF-A0A1W9UIP0-F1
#
_cell.length_a   1.000
_cell.length_b   1.000
_cell.length_c   1.000
_cell.angle_alpha   90.00
_cell.angle_beta   90.00
_cell.angle_gamma   90.00
#
_symmetry.space_group_name_H-M   'P 1'
#
loop_
_entity.id
_entity.type
_entity.pdbx_description
1 polymer ?
#
loop_
_entity_poly.entity_id
_entity_poly.type
_entity_poly.pdbx_seq_one_letter_code
_entity_poly.pdbx_strand_id
1 'polypeptide(L)'
;MLKRNVKNDSETQSQMRQLLKQARQQTVGDGRQQAELMRQVRETKEQLHHQPLQERRSSQAPAQLSVGELVRVVALDAEAVVQRISGSNIELSLKGKVMRVSLSALEAYEPRRFAEAKKQTVVHGRGTGALRQAIRDLLAQHRAVTAFHAADNAQGGNAITEIELGN
;
A
#
# COMPACT_ATOMS: atom_id res chain seq x y z
N MET A 1 -28.09 12.39 -1.36
CA MET A 1 -28.99 11.25 -1.04
C MET A 1 -28.70 10.10 -2.00
N LEU A 2 -28.13 8.98 -1.53
CA LEU A 2 -27.86 7.76 -2.32
C LEU A 2 -28.66 6.58 -1.73
N LYS A 3 -29.66 6.06 -2.44
CA LYS A 3 -30.22 4.71 -2.21
C LYS A 3 -30.83 4.16 -3.50
N ARG A 4 -30.12 3.27 -4.20
CA ARG A 4 -30.66 2.26 -5.14
C ARG A 4 -29.48 1.52 -5.79
N ASN A 5 -29.06 0.37 -5.24
CA ASN A 5 -28.26 -0.62 -5.99
C ASN A 5 -28.20 -2.03 -5.37
N VAL A 6 -29.00 -2.34 -4.34
CA VAL A 6 -28.94 -3.66 -3.65
C VAL A 6 -29.96 -4.66 -4.22
N LYS A 7 -30.90 -4.23 -5.08
CA LYS A 7 -32.01 -5.09 -5.54
C LYS A 7 -31.63 -6.10 -6.65
N ASN A 8 -30.54 -5.89 -7.39
CA ASN A 8 -30.27 -6.68 -8.61
C ASN A 8 -29.43 -7.95 -8.35
N ASP A 9 -28.63 -8.00 -7.28
CA ASP A 9 -27.69 -9.10 -7.06
C ASP A 9 -28.38 -10.39 -6.57
N SER A 10 -29.49 -10.27 -5.82
CA SER A 10 -30.19 -11.42 -5.23
C SER A 10 -31.01 -12.22 -6.25
N GLU A 11 -31.62 -11.52 -7.21
CA GLU A 11 -32.37 -12.14 -8.32
C GLU A 11 -31.40 -12.90 -9.24
N THR A 12 -30.22 -12.31 -9.48
CA THR A 12 -29.17 -12.90 -10.31
C THR A 12 -28.63 -14.20 -9.69
N GLN A 13 -28.43 -14.24 -8.36
CA GLN A 13 -27.98 -15.44 -7.67
C GLN A 13 -29.04 -16.55 -7.66
N SER A 14 -30.33 -16.19 -7.54
CA SER A 14 -31.42 -17.18 -7.56
C SER A 14 -31.58 -17.80 -8.94
N GLN A 15 -31.49 -17.02 -10.01
CA GLN A 15 -31.54 -17.53 -11.40
C GLN A 15 -30.35 -18.44 -11.72
N MET A 16 -29.13 -18.06 -11.31
CA MET A 16 -27.92 -18.87 -11.49
C MET A 16 -28.06 -20.26 -10.84
N ARG A 17 -28.60 -20.31 -9.61
CA ARG A 17 -28.82 -21.58 -8.88
C ARG A 17 -29.88 -22.46 -9.55
N GLN A 18 -30.89 -21.85 -10.15
CA GLN A 18 -31.99 -22.55 -10.80
C GLN A 18 -31.56 -23.17 -12.14
N LEU A 19 -30.75 -22.45 -12.92
CA LEU A 19 -30.15 -22.96 -14.16
C LEU A 19 -29.16 -24.12 -13.91
N LEU A 20 -28.34 -24.01 -12.87
CA LEU A 20 -27.41 -25.09 -12.47
C LEU A 20 -28.14 -26.38 -12.05
N LYS A 21 -29.36 -26.26 -11.50
CA LYS A 21 -30.19 -27.41 -11.10
C LYS A 21 -30.81 -28.12 -12.31
N GLN A 22 -31.15 -27.38 -13.37
CA GLN A 22 -31.68 -27.93 -14.62
C GLN A 22 -30.59 -28.61 -15.46
N ALA A 23 -29.39 -28.02 -15.52
CA ALA A 23 -28.23 -28.61 -16.21
C ALA A 23 -27.79 -29.95 -15.61
N ARG A 24 -28.07 -30.21 -14.33
CA ARG A 24 -27.80 -31.50 -13.68
C ARG A 24 -28.81 -32.61 -14.01
N GLN A 25 -30.01 -32.26 -14.48
CA GLN A 25 -31.07 -33.26 -14.78
C GLN A 25 -30.99 -33.79 -16.22
N GLN A 26 -30.26 -33.11 -17.12
CA GLN A 26 -30.04 -33.53 -18.50
C GLN A 26 -28.59 -34.00 -18.71
N THR A 27 -28.17 -35.05 -18.00
CA THR A 27 -26.93 -35.76 -18.31
C THR A 27 -27.24 -37.15 -18.85
N VAL A 28 -27.90 -37.22 -20.01
CA VAL A 28 -27.89 -38.42 -20.87
C VAL A 28 -27.92 -37.97 -22.33
N GLY A 29 -26.82 -38.24 -23.05
CA GLY A 29 -26.79 -38.37 -24.51
C GLY A 29 -26.87 -37.09 -25.33
N ASP A 30 -25.72 -36.50 -25.67
CA ASP A 30 -25.36 -36.14 -27.05
C ASP A 30 -24.08 -35.29 -27.03
N GLY A 31 -22.96 -35.86 -27.49
CA GLY A 31 -21.67 -35.14 -27.54
C GLY A 31 -21.73 -33.86 -28.38
N ARG A 32 -22.67 -33.76 -29.32
CA ARG A 32 -22.92 -32.53 -30.09
C ARG A 32 -23.55 -31.43 -29.23
N GLN A 33 -24.56 -31.77 -28.42
CA GLN A 33 -25.20 -30.82 -27.51
C GLN A 33 -24.23 -30.36 -26.41
N GLN A 34 -23.37 -31.26 -25.92
CA GLN A 34 -22.30 -30.88 -24.99
C GLN A 34 -21.27 -29.95 -25.63
N ALA A 35 -20.89 -30.17 -26.89
CA ALA A 35 -19.95 -29.30 -27.61
C ALA A 35 -20.53 -27.91 -27.88
N GLU A 36 -21.83 -27.82 -28.21
CA GLU A 36 -22.54 -26.55 -28.39
C GLU A 36 -22.68 -25.78 -27.09
N LEU A 37 -23.02 -26.46 -25.99
CA LEU A 37 -23.11 -25.86 -24.66
C LEU A 37 -21.73 -25.36 -24.20
N MET A 38 -20.66 -26.12 -24.44
CA MET A 38 -19.29 -25.68 -24.15
C MET A 38 -18.87 -24.47 -24.99
N ARG A 39 -19.29 -24.39 -26.25
CA ARG A 39 -19.10 -23.20 -27.09
C ARG A 39 -19.86 -22.00 -26.55
N GLN A 40 -21.13 -22.15 -26.19
CA GLN A 40 -21.92 -21.06 -25.58
C GLN A 40 -21.38 -20.62 -24.22
N VAL A 41 -20.92 -21.54 -23.38
CA VAL A 41 -20.25 -21.21 -22.11
C VAL A 41 -18.96 -20.46 -22.38
N ARG A 42 -18.19 -20.85 -23.41
CA ARG A 42 -16.96 -20.16 -23.80
C ARG A 42 -17.23 -18.77 -24.36
N GLU A 43 -18.20 -18.61 -25.26
CA GLU A 43 -18.64 -17.32 -25.80
C GLU A 43 -19.18 -16.41 -24.71
N THR A 44 -20.02 -16.93 -23.82
CA THR A 44 -20.53 -16.18 -22.68
C THR A 44 -19.39 -15.79 -21.74
N LYS A 45 -18.40 -16.67 -21.54
CA LYS A 45 -17.19 -16.37 -20.77
C LYS A 45 -16.33 -15.31 -21.47
N GLU A 46 -16.18 -15.37 -22.79
CA GLU A 46 -15.47 -14.36 -23.60
C GLU A 46 -16.20 -13.00 -23.59
N GLN A 47 -17.54 -13.00 -23.55
CA GLN A 47 -18.36 -11.79 -23.37
C GLN A 47 -18.29 -11.24 -21.94
N LEU A 48 -18.16 -12.12 -20.94
CA LEU A 48 -17.83 -11.75 -19.55
C LEU A 48 -16.38 -11.23 -19.42
N HIS A 49 -15.50 -11.51 -20.39
CA HIS A 49 -14.10 -11.06 -20.43
C HIS A 49 -13.92 -9.69 -21.13
N HIS A 50 -14.97 -8.87 -21.25
CA HIS A 50 -14.84 -7.45 -21.63
C HIS A 50 -14.55 -6.51 -20.47
N GLN A 51 -14.33 -7.04 -19.27
CA GLN A 51 -13.54 -6.32 -18.29
C GLN A 51 -12.29 -7.17 -18.08
N PRO A 52 -11.14 -6.82 -18.69
CA PRO A 52 -9.91 -7.42 -18.22
C PRO A 52 -9.91 -7.18 -16.71
N LEU A 53 -9.64 -8.22 -15.93
CA LEU A 53 -9.44 -8.11 -14.48
C LEU A 53 -8.31 -7.11 -14.11
N GLN A 54 -7.71 -6.44 -15.10
CA GLN A 54 -6.80 -5.31 -15.02
C GLN A 54 -7.47 -3.98 -14.54
N GLU A 55 -8.78 -3.77 -14.69
CA GLU A 55 -9.34 -2.42 -14.48
C GLU A 55 -9.90 -2.12 -13.07
N ARG A 56 -10.02 -3.10 -12.17
CA ARG A 56 -10.46 -2.84 -10.78
C ARG A 56 -9.33 -2.79 -9.75
N ARG A 57 -8.09 -2.98 -10.20
CA ARG A 57 -6.92 -2.67 -9.39
C ARG A 57 -6.08 -1.71 -10.18
N SER A 58 -6.54 -0.47 -10.23
CA SER A 58 -5.67 0.69 -10.35
C SER A 58 -4.73 0.76 -9.12
N SER A 59 -4.01 -0.32 -8.81
CA SER A 59 -2.77 -0.24 -8.05
C SER A 59 -1.75 0.29 -9.04
N GLN A 60 -1.93 1.55 -9.45
CA GLN A 60 -0.86 2.29 -10.09
C GLN A 60 0.28 2.26 -9.10
N ALA A 61 1.34 1.56 -9.49
CA ALA A 61 2.60 1.62 -8.77
C ALA A 61 2.92 3.10 -8.54
N PRO A 62 3.17 3.53 -7.30
CA PRO A 62 3.27 4.95 -6.98
C PRO A 62 4.36 5.62 -7.82
N ALA A 63 3.98 6.62 -8.62
CA ALA A 63 4.93 7.31 -9.51
C ALA A 63 6.08 7.98 -8.72
N GLN A 64 5.79 8.41 -7.49
CA GLN A 64 6.76 8.99 -6.55
C GLN A 64 6.42 8.55 -5.13
N LEU A 65 7.43 8.05 -4.43
CA LEU A 65 7.37 7.71 -3.01
C LEU A 65 8.21 8.69 -2.20
N SER A 66 7.78 8.95 -0.98
CA SER A 66 8.54 9.71 0.01
C SER A 66 8.98 8.81 1.16
N VAL A 67 10.17 9.07 1.71
CA VAL A 67 10.59 8.41 2.96
C VAL A 67 9.61 8.77 4.07
N GLY A 68 9.22 7.79 4.88
CA GLY A 68 8.18 7.92 5.90
C GLY A 68 6.75 7.70 5.37
N GLU A 69 6.54 7.55 4.06
CA GLU A 69 5.22 7.28 3.49
C GLU A 69 4.73 5.87 3.84
N LEU A 70 3.45 5.74 4.17
CA LEU A 70 2.76 4.47 4.34
C LEU A 70 2.31 3.97 2.98
N VAL A 71 2.71 2.74 2.65
CA VAL A 71 2.38 2.06 1.40
C VAL A 71 1.83 0.67 1.70
N ARG A 72 0.98 0.17 0.82
CA ARG A 72 0.50 -1.21 0.87
C ARG A 72 1.37 -2.10 -0.01
N VAL A 73 1.84 -3.21 0.55
CA VAL A 73 2.50 -4.28 -0.20
C VAL A 73 1.42 -5.21 -0.74
N VAL A 74 1.16 -5.16 -2.05
CA VAL A 74 0.04 -5.87 -2.69
C VAL A 74 0.10 -7.38 -2.46
N ALA A 75 1.30 -7.96 -2.49
CA ALA A 75 1.51 -9.39 -2.32
C ALA A 75 1.24 -9.90 -0.90
N LEU A 76 1.35 -9.02 0.11
CA LEU A 76 1.21 -9.37 1.53
C LEU A 76 -0.07 -8.80 2.17
N ASP A 77 -0.81 -7.98 1.42
CA ASP A 77 -1.92 -7.16 1.91
C ASP A 77 -1.61 -6.49 3.27
N ALA A 78 -0.40 -5.93 3.36
CA ALA A 78 0.14 -5.40 4.60
C ALA A 78 0.70 -4.00 4.41
N GLU A 79 0.52 -3.17 5.43
CA GLU A 79 1.04 -1.80 5.47
C GLU A 79 2.51 -1.78 5.86
N ALA A 80 3.31 -1.06 5.08
CA ALA A 80 4.72 -0.86 5.32
C ALA A 80 5.09 0.62 5.20
N VAL A 81 6.14 1.03 5.89
CA VAL A 81 6.65 2.41 5.87
C VAL A 81 7.88 2.47 4.97
N VAL A 82 7.93 3.43 4.05
CA VAL A 82 9.11 3.65 3.21
C VAL A 82 10.28 4.12 4.05
N GLN A 83 11.35 3.32 4.11
CA GLN A 83 12.56 3.61 4.87
C GLN A 83 13.61 4.29 3.99
N ARG A 84 13.81 3.77 2.79
CA ARG A 84 14.79 4.28 1.84
C ARG A 84 14.36 4.00 0.42
N ILE A 85 14.65 4.95 -0.47
CA ILE A 85 14.43 4.84 -1.90
C ILE A 85 15.80 4.88 -2.57
N SER A 86 16.10 3.87 -3.39
CA SER A 86 17.35 3.76 -4.14
C SER A 86 17.04 3.36 -5.58
N GLY A 87 16.61 4.34 -6.37
CA GLY A 87 16.16 4.13 -7.74
C GLY A 87 14.93 3.23 -7.79
N SER A 88 15.11 2.02 -8.33
CA SER A 88 14.05 1.00 -8.45
C SER A 88 13.89 0.10 -7.22
N ASN A 89 14.85 0.13 -6.29
CA ASN A 89 14.82 -0.64 -5.06
C ASN A 89 14.31 0.21 -3.90
N ILE A 90 13.30 -0.28 -3.20
CA ILE A 90 12.69 0.41 -2.07
C ILE A 90 12.85 -0.47 -0.84
N GLU A 91 13.43 0.09 0.21
CA GLU A 91 13.47 -0.52 1.54
C GLU A 91 12.23 -0.08 2.32
N LEU A 92 11.47 -1.05 2.80
CA LEU A 92 10.26 -0.82 3.59
C LEU A 92 10.36 -1.46 4.97
N SER A 93 9.73 -0.83 5.95
CA SER A 93 9.53 -1.36 7.30
C SER A 93 8.15 -1.98 7.39
N LEU A 94 8.08 -3.30 7.49
CA LEU A 94 6.84 -4.00 7.79
C LEU A 94 6.90 -4.49 9.24
N LYS A 95 6.11 -3.88 10.13
CA LYS A 95 6.05 -4.26 11.57
C LYS A 95 7.45 -4.39 12.22
N GLY A 96 8.38 -3.49 11.86
CA GLY A 96 9.75 -3.47 12.39
C GLY A 96 10.74 -4.40 11.68
N LYS A 97 10.32 -5.12 10.63
CA LYS A 97 11.22 -5.88 9.76
C LYS A 97 11.49 -5.10 8.48
N VAL A 98 12.76 -5.04 8.09
CA VAL A 98 13.17 -4.41 6.83
C VAL A 98 13.00 -5.40 5.69
N MET A 99 12.33 -4.97 4.62
CA MET A 99 12.20 -5.72 3.37
C MET A 99 12.60 -4.86 2.17
N ARG A 100 13.11 -5.50 1.13
CA ARG A 100 13.41 -4.86 -0.15
C ARG A 100 12.38 -5.31 -1.17
N VAL A 101 11.76 -4.33 -1.83
CA VAL A 101 10.71 -4.55 -2.81
C VAL A 101 10.85 -3.56 -3.95
N SER A 102 10.32 -3.94 -5.12
CA SER A 102 10.25 -3.06 -6.28
C SER A 102 9.03 -2.15 -6.19
N LEU A 103 9.10 -1.00 -6.84
CA LEU A 103 8.01 -0.02 -6.91
C LEU A 103 6.72 -0.62 -7.50
N SER A 104 6.86 -1.58 -8.43
CA SER A 104 5.75 -2.31 -9.05
C SER A 104 4.94 -3.19 -8.08
N ALA A 105 5.52 -3.58 -6.95
CA ALA A 105 4.86 -4.41 -5.94
C ALA A 105 4.09 -3.60 -4.88
N LEU A 106 4.07 -2.28 -5.03
CA LEU A 106 3.54 -1.34 -4.05
C LEU A 106 2.34 -0.58 -4.57
N GLU A 107 1.51 -0.18 -3.63
CA GLU A 107 0.34 0.66 -3.85
C GLU A 107 0.36 1.78 -2.81
N ALA A 108 0.32 3.04 -3.27
CA ALA A 108 0.22 4.18 -2.38
C ALA A 108 -1.23 4.43 -1.98
N TYR A 109 -1.40 5.00 -0.79
CA TYR A 109 -2.70 5.46 -0.33
C TYR A 109 -3.04 6.84 -0.91
N GLU A 110 -4.30 7.02 -1.28
CA GLU A 110 -4.91 8.31 -1.63
C GLU A 110 -6.02 8.61 -0.59
N PRO A 111 -5.91 9.67 0.22
CA PRO A 111 -4.79 10.62 0.28
C PRO A 111 -3.52 10.00 0.87
N ARG A 112 -2.36 10.58 0.53
CA ARG A 112 -1.05 10.11 1.01
C ARG A 112 -0.99 10.13 2.53
N ARG A 113 -0.50 9.03 3.10
CA ARG A 113 -0.35 8.82 4.55
C ARG A 113 1.12 8.73 4.91
N PHE A 114 1.52 9.29 6.04
CA PHE A 114 2.90 9.22 6.53
C PHE A 114 2.91 8.61 7.93
N ALA A 115 3.91 7.77 8.21
CA ALA A 115 4.17 7.30 9.55
C ALA A 115 4.70 8.45 10.40
N GLU A 116 4.32 8.49 11.67
CA GLU A 116 4.87 9.45 12.62
C GLU A 116 6.39 9.25 12.72
N ALA A 117 7.16 10.30 12.44
CA ALA A 117 8.60 10.27 12.59
C ALA A 117 8.96 10.01 14.06
N LYS A 118 9.83 9.05 14.32
CA LYS A 118 10.38 8.85 15.66
C LYS A 118 11.27 10.04 15.99
N LYS A 119 10.74 10.96 16.80
CA LYS A 119 11.49 12.08 17.34
C LYS A 119 12.34 11.61 18.53
N GLN A 120 13.64 11.86 18.47
CA GLN A 120 14.53 11.76 19.62
C GLN A 120 15.03 13.15 19.98
N THR A 121 15.17 13.44 21.26
CA THR A 121 15.71 14.72 21.74
C THR A 121 17.03 14.51 22.43
N VAL A 122 17.99 15.38 22.14
CA VAL A 122 19.27 15.44 22.84
C VAL A 122 19.39 16.79 23.53
N VAL A 123 19.50 16.75 24.86
CA VAL A 123 19.71 17.94 25.68
C VAL A 123 21.21 18.15 25.84
N HIS A 124 21.72 19.27 25.36
CA HIS A 124 23.13 19.65 25.49
C HIS A 124 23.33 20.95 26.27
N GLY A 125 22.25 21.57 26.74
CA GLY A 125 22.29 22.80 27.53
C GLY A 125 22.61 24.04 26.70
N ARG A 126 22.54 25.21 27.34
CA ARG A 126 22.64 26.52 26.67
C ARG A 126 24.07 27.03 26.46
N GLY A 127 25.06 26.53 27.21
CA GLY A 127 26.40 27.10 27.46
C GLY A 127 27.11 27.84 26.31
N THR A 128 28.32 27.42 25.93
CA THR A 128 29.08 28.07 24.83
C THR A 128 28.63 27.63 23.44
N GLY A 129 27.73 26.64 23.37
CA GLY A 129 27.27 26.06 22.11
C GLY A 129 28.24 25.06 21.47
N ALA A 130 29.43 24.83 22.05
CA ALA A 130 30.40 23.86 21.52
C ALA A 130 29.82 22.44 21.42
N LEU A 131 29.11 21.99 22.47
CA LEU A 131 28.47 20.66 22.48
C LEU A 131 27.33 20.58 21.46
N ARG A 132 26.54 21.64 21.30
CA ARG A 132 25.52 21.74 20.24
C ARG A 132 26.15 21.55 18.87
N GLN A 133 27.24 22.26 18.59
CA GLN A 133 27.90 22.20 17.30
C GLN A 133 28.45 20.79 17.04
N ALA A 134 29.17 20.21 18.00
CA ALA A 134 29.70 18.85 17.88
C ALA A 134 28.60 17.79 17.64
N ILE A 135 27.47 17.90 18.36
CA ILE A 135 26.32 17.00 18.16
C ILE A 135 25.75 17.17 16.75
N ARG A 136 25.55 18.41 16.29
CA ARG A 136 25.03 18.68 14.94
C ARG A 136 25.95 18.16 13.85
N ASP A 137 27.26 18.32 14.01
CA ASP A 137 28.26 17.81 13.07
C ASP A 137 28.26 16.27 13.01
N LEU A 138 28.07 15.61 14.16
CA LEU A 138 27.92 14.15 14.25
C LEU A 138 26.63 13.66 13.58
N LEU A 139 25.50 14.33 13.86
CA LEU A 139 24.19 13.97 13.29
C LEU A 139 24.17 14.16 11.77
N ALA A 140 24.83 15.20 11.25
CA ALA A 140 24.95 15.44 9.81
C ALA A 140 25.64 14.29 9.06
N GLN A 141 26.53 13.55 9.73
CA GLN A 141 27.25 12.41 9.17
C GLN A 141 26.51 11.09 9.39
N HIS A 142 25.48 11.07 10.24
CA HIS A 142 24.82 9.84 10.66
C HIS A 142 23.71 9.44 9.68
N ARG A 143 23.91 8.32 8.96
CA ARG A 143 23.00 7.84 7.91
C ARG A 143 21.57 7.56 8.38
N ALA A 144 21.34 7.29 9.67
CA ALA A 144 20.01 7.05 10.21
C ALA A 144 19.23 8.34 10.54
N VAL A 145 19.86 9.51 10.46
CA VAL A 145 19.19 10.79 10.73
C VAL A 145 18.63 11.33 9.42
N THR A 146 17.31 11.55 9.37
CA THR A 146 16.64 12.15 8.22
C THR A 146 16.58 13.67 8.33
N ALA A 147 16.42 14.20 9.54
CA ALA A 147 16.46 15.63 9.82
C ALA A 147 16.85 15.89 11.28
N PHE A 148 17.35 17.09 11.57
CA PHE A 148 17.54 17.55 12.94
C PHE A 148 17.43 19.08 13.03
N HIS A 149 16.80 19.57 14.09
CA HIS A 149 16.56 21.00 14.31
C HIS A 149 16.64 21.35 15.80
N ALA A 150 16.74 22.64 16.12
CA ALA A 150 16.58 23.08 17.50
C ALA A 150 15.13 22.85 17.93
N ALA A 151 14.92 22.46 19.18
CA ALA A 151 13.57 22.32 19.72
C ALA A 151 12.84 23.68 19.73
N ASP A 152 11.51 23.64 19.88
CA ASP A 152 10.73 24.87 20.09
C ASP A 152 11.21 25.62 21.35
N ASN A 153 11.11 26.94 21.36
CA ASN A 153 11.46 27.79 22.50
C ASN A 153 10.71 27.37 23.77
N ALA A 154 9.46 26.92 23.63
CA ALA A 154 8.66 26.39 24.73
C ALA A 154 9.23 25.09 25.33
N GLN A 155 9.99 24.32 24.55
CA GLN A 155 10.57 23.04 24.95
C GLN A 155 12.05 23.12 25.29
N GLY A 156 12.69 24.30 25.23
CA GLY A 156 14.10 24.49 25.57
C GLY A 156 14.96 25.07 24.44
N GLY A 157 14.38 25.30 23.27
CA GLY A 157 14.99 26.05 22.18
C GLY A 157 16.34 25.48 21.75
N ASN A 158 17.31 26.39 21.61
CA ASN A 158 18.70 26.08 21.27
C ASN A 158 19.46 25.23 22.30
N ALA A 159 18.87 24.82 23.42
CA ALA A 159 19.50 23.92 24.38
C ALA A 159 19.24 22.43 24.06
N ILE A 160 18.31 22.17 23.14
CA ILE A 160 17.84 20.85 22.77
C ILE A 160 17.88 20.72 21.25
N THR A 161 18.39 19.59 20.78
CA THR A 161 18.31 19.20 19.38
C THR A 161 17.26 18.10 19.25
N GLU A 162 16.21 18.37 18.47
CA GLU A 162 15.26 17.37 17.98
C GLU A 162 15.86 16.66 16.77
N ILE A 163 15.79 15.33 16.79
CA ILE A 163 16.35 14.43 15.79
C ILE A 163 15.19 13.62 15.23
N GLU A 164 15.05 13.63 13.92
CA GLU A 164 14.17 12.75 13.18
C GLU A 164 15.00 11.58 12.65
N LEU A 165 14.64 10.38 13.09
CA LEU A 165 15.26 9.16 12.61
C LEU A 165 14.52 8.63 11.39
N GLY A 166 15.29 8.31 10.35
CA GLY A 166 14.87 7.42 9.29
C GLY A 166 14.85 6.01 9.84
N ASN A 167 13.65 5.43 9.87
CA ASN A 167 13.47 4.02 10.17
C ASN A 167 14.23 3.17 9.14
#